data_AF-A0AAF5Q5Q2-F1
#
_entry.id   AF-A0AAF5Q5Q2-F1
#
_cell.length_a   1.000
_cell.length_b   1.000
_cell.length_c   1.000
_cell.angle_alpha   90.00
_cell.angle_beta   90.00
_cell.angle_gamma   90.00
#
_symmetry.space_group_name_H-M   'P 1'
#
loop_
_entity.id
_entity.type
_entity.pdbx_description
1 polymer ?
#
loop_
_entity_poly.entity_id
_entity_poly.type
_entity_poly.pdbx_seq_one_letter_code
_entity_poly.pdbx_strand_id
1 'polypeptide(L)'
;MKLCKILQFLLSIFGFCNVAVSFFILPGNDSIRFQRRKRWNKDDIENAQELLRGFLRLSADIPLTPKRRSNFAIANKGHINYKVIDRTEYAINKRILNDVFETDLVLTTPQMRDIIRDFQQNKMGKIRRKKRKVIVGDTFRWPHHTVPYFLKETNREWRRTILNGMSKWERETCIRFKERTDEKDYVYIFRGAGCYSSVGRIGGKQYTSIGYGCESGGIVAHELGHALGFWHEQSRPDRDIYININEEHIFPGTKGNFEKRNDIAAMDVPYDFGSVMHYGPQAFTNDYHYVTIETKDHRFQHTIGQRNDLSFIDIKEANQMYCSDKCKMKLNCLNGGYEDPRNCAICKCPTGSAGIRCESIPRSTMGCGGELLAGDKWLTLKNSIVGSCFWRITAPSGKVHLEVLDATYVCDSSCADNYLEIKHGAILEQTGFRQCCNAVPGDIISVTNQIYIISVALKAPANFTLRYIQDTTSNPLPKAPPAQWKGYGGITGLIGAENGIDNTWERVILKELPRTLQTFGRPTSNLFSDISRILQIFFNPR
;
A
#
# COMPACT_ATOMS: atom_id res chain seq x y z
N MET A 1 -12.04 -70.75 8.18
CA MET A 1 -12.79 -69.48 8.22
C MET A 1 -12.31 -68.56 9.36
N LYS A 2 -11.16 -67.85 9.32
CA LYS A 2 -10.09 -67.70 8.33
C LYS A 2 -10.58 -67.69 6.88
N LEU A 3 -11.15 -66.54 6.47
CA LEU A 3 -11.00 -65.86 5.16
C LEU A 3 -11.87 -64.58 5.14
N CYS A 4 -13.12 -64.67 5.60
CA CYS A 4 -14.14 -63.63 5.37
C CYS A 4 -13.98 -62.30 6.15
N LYS A 5 -13.16 -62.22 7.20
CA LYS A 5 -12.93 -60.97 7.97
C LYS A 5 -11.71 -60.14 7.52
N ILE A 6 -10.95 -60.60 6.53
CA ILE A 6 -9.84 -59.82 5.93
C ILE A 6 -10.31 -59.06 4.68
N LEU A 7 -11.28 -59.59 3.94
CA LEU A 7 -11.83 -58.94 2.73
C LEU A 7 -12.46 -57.56 3.01
N GLN A 8 -13.04 -57.36 4.19
CA GLN A 8 -13.67 -56.09 4.57
C GLN A 8 -12.67 -54.98 4.94
N PHE A 9 -11.37 -55.29 5.06
CA PHE A 9 -10.30 -54.30 5.28
C PHE A 9 -9.54 -53.94 3.99
N LEU A 10 -9.73 -54.69 2.89
CA LEU A 10 -9.07 -54.44 1.60
C LEU A 10 -9.94 -53.65 0.61
N LEU A 11 -11.25 -53.54 0.85
CA LEU A 11 -12.17 -52.78 -0.01
C LEU A 11 -12.26 -51.28 0.32
N SER A 12 -11.64 -50.81 1.42
CA SER A 12 -11.53 -49.39 1.76
C SER A 12 -10.42 -48.64 1.00
N ILE A 13 -9.54 -49.35 0.27
CA ILE A 13 -8.37 -48.77 -0.39
C ILE A 13 -8.70 -48.22 -1.79
N PHE A 14 -9.81 -48.65 -2.41
CA PHE A 14 -10.26 -48.14 -3.73
C PHE A 14 -11.27 -46.99 -3.63
N GLY A 15 -11.28 -46.27 -2.51
CA GLY A 15 -11.79 -44.91 -2.47
C GLY A 15 -10.90 -43.97 -3.29
N PHE A 16 -11.11 -43.91 -4.61
CA PHE A 16 -10.56 -42.85 -5.46
C PHE A 16 -11.19 -41.50 -5.08
N CYS A 17 -10.72 -40.94 -3.96
CA CYS A 17 -10.86 -39.54 -3.70
C CYS A 17 -10.14 -38.82 -4.85
N ASN A 18 -10.89 -38.09 -5.67
CA ASN A 18 -10.29 -37.17 -6.63
C ASN A 18 -9.59 -36.09 -5.81
N VAL A 19 -8.30 -36.32 -5.53
CA VAL A 19 -7.37 -35.26 -5.19
C VAL A 19 -7.41 -34.32 -6.37
N ALA A 20 -8.15 -33.22 -6.22
CA ALA A 20 -8.06 -32.08 -7.11
C ALA A 20 -6.65 -31.54 -6.95
N VAL A 21 -5.73 -32.05 -7.76
CA VAL A 21 -4.35 -31.56 -7.76
C VAL A 21 -4.41 -30.16 -8.35
N SER A 22 -4.38 -29.16 -7.46
CA SER A 22 -4.23 -27.74 -7.77
C SER A 22 -2.83 -27.49 -8.35
N PHE A 23 -2.57 -28.06 -9.52
CA PHE A 23 -1.51 -27.58 -10.38
C PHE A 23 -1.80 -26.12 -10.71
N PHE A 24 -0.72 -25.35 -10.91
CA PHE A 24 -0.79 -24.11 -11.69
C PHE A 24 -1.68 -24.33 -12.91
N ILE A 25 -2.77 -23.53 -13.03
CA ILE A 25 -3.74 -23.69 -14.10
C ILE A 25 -3.16 -23.14 -15.40
N LEU A 26 -2.22 -23.89 -15.98
CA LEU A 26 -1.71 -23.67 -17.32
C LEU A 26 -2.86 -23.84 -18.33
N PRO A 27 -2.86 -23.11 -19.46
CA PRO A 27 -3.86 -23.30 -20.50
C PRO A 27 -3.92 -24.78 -20.95
N GLY A 28 -5.12 -25.32 -21.19
CA GLY A 28 -5.32 -26.76 -21.41
C GLY A 28 -4.48 -27.38 -22.54
N ASN A 29 -4.21 -26.65 -23.63
CA ASN A 29 -3.30 -27.12 -24.67
C ASN A 29 -1.83 -27.13 -24.23
N ASP A 30 -1.45 -26.24 -23.32
CA ASP A 30 -0.08 -26.11 -22.82
C ASP A 30 0.22 -27.14 -21.73
N SER A 31 -0.73 -27.50 -20.87
CA SER A 31 -0.54 -28.60 -19.89
C SER A 31 -0.30 -29.94 -20.58
N ILE A 32 -1.10 -30.26 -21.62
CA ILE A 32 -0.90 -31.45 -22.48
C ILE A 32 0.44 -31.38 -23.22
N ARG A 33 0.89 -30.17 -23.63
CA ARG A 33 2.18 -29.98 -24.32
C ARG A 33 3.37 -30.05 -23.37
N PHE A 34 3.21 -29.69 -22.11
CA PHE A 34 4.21 -29.81 -21.03
C PHE A 34 4.43 -31.29 -20.69
N GLN A 35 3.34 -32.06 -20.53
CA GLN A 35 3.41 -33.53 -20.40
C GLN A 35 4.16 -34.20 -21.56
N ARG A 36 4.06 -33.64 -22.78
CA ARG A 36 4.71 -34.15 -24.00
C ARG A 36 6.10 -33.56 -24.31
N ARG A 37 6.66 -32.66 -23.48
CA ARG A 37 7.98 -32.02 -23.72
C ARG A 37 8.80 -31.87 -22.42
N LYS A 38 9.41 -32.97 -21.96
CA LYS A 38 10.43 -32.94 -20.88
C LYS A 38 11.65 -32.10 -21.28
N ARG A 39 11.81 -30.90 -20.68
CA ARG A 39 13.05 -30.48 -19.96
C ARG A 39 12.95 -29.18 -19.14
N TRP A 40 11.76 -28.79 -18.70
CA TRP A 40 11.58 -28.34 -17.32
C TRP A 40 10.83 -29.47 -16.63
N ASN A 41 11.27 -29.90 -15.45
CA ASN A 41 10.62 -31.03 -14.80
C ASN A 41 9.33 -30.57 -14.12
N LYS A 42 8.31 -31.44 -14.16
CA LYS A 42 7.14 -31.32 -13.28
C LYS A 42 7.59 -31.27 -11.81
N ASP A 43 8.59 -32.09 -11.51
CA ASP A 43 9.37 -32.13 -10.29
C ASP A 43 10.00 -30.78 -9.91
N ASP A 44 10.40 -29.88 -10.83
CA ASP A 44 10.97 -28.57 -10.44
C ASP A 44 9.93 -27.65 -9.77
N ILE A 45 8.68 -27.71 -10.24
CA ILE A 45 7.53 -26.96 -9.68
C ILE A 45 7.06 -27.63 -8.39
N GLU A 46 6.95 -28.96 -8.37
CA GLU A 46 6.56 -29.71 -7.17
C GLU A 46 7.61 -29.54 -6.05
N ASN A 47 8.91 -29.59 -6.37
CA ASN A 47 10.00 -29.23 -5.47
C ASN A 47 9.90 -27.78 -4.97
N ALA A 48 9.54 -26.82 -5.83
CA ALA A 48 9.37 -25.43 -5.42
C ALA A 48 8.19 -25.26 -4.44
N GLN A 49 7.06 -25.96 -4.67
CA GLN A 49 5.92 -25.99 -3.76
C GLN A 49 6.23 -26.72 -2.44
N GLU A 50 7.01 -27.80 -2.45
CA GLU A 50 7.47 -28.47 -1.23
C GLU A 50 8.44 -27.61 -0.42
N LEU A 51 9.39 -26.94 -1.09
CA LEU A 51 10.28 -25.96 -0.47
C LEU A 51 9.50 -24.77 0.12
N LEU A 52 8.47 -24.27 -0.57
CA LEU A 52 7.56 -23.24 -0.06
C LEU A 52 6.81 -23.72 1.19
N ARG A 53 6.18 -24.91 1.15
CA ARG A 53 5.48 -25.50 2.31
C ARG A 53 6.42 -25.75 3.48
N GLY A 54 7.67 -26.17 3.22
CA GLY A 54 8.72 -26.31 4.21
C GLY A 54 9.12 -24.96 4.83
N PHE A 55 9.35 -23.94 4.00
CA PHE A 55 9.69 -22.58 4.42
C PHE A 55 8.58 -21.95 5.28
N LEU A 56 7.31 -22.01 4.83
CA LEU A 56 6.17 -21.49 5.58
C LEU A 56 6.08 -22.12 6.98
N ARG A 57 6.27 -23.44 7.09
CA ARG A 57 6.37 -24.14 8.39
C ARG A 57 7.55 -23.66 9.23
N LEU A 58 8.75 -23.52 8.64
CA LEU A 58 9.95 -23.04 9.34
C LEU A 58 9.83 -21.59 9.84
N SER A 59 9.03 -20.76 9.16
CA SER A 59 8.78 -19.35 9.50
C SER A 59 7.65 -19.13 10.53
N ALA A 60 6.80 -20.13 10.78
CA ALA A 60 5.57 -19.96 11.57
C ALA A 60 5.81 -19.47 13.01
N ASP A 61 6.92 -19.90 13.61
CA ASP A 61 7.30 -19.59 15.00
C ASP A 61 8.29 -18.42 15.13
N ILE A 62 8.63 -17.74 14.03
CA ILE A 62 9.56 -16.60 14.04
C ILE A 62 8.81 -15.27 14.19
N PRO A 63 9.23 -14.38 15.11
CA PRO A 63 8.64 -13.06 15.25
C PRO A 63 9.04 -12.15 14.07
N LEU A 64 8.03 -11.67 13.34
CA LEU A 64 8.17 -10.86 12.14
C LEU A 64 8.60 -9.41 12.44
N THR A 65 8.35 -8.94 13.67
CA THR A 65 8.83 -7.65 14.19
C THR A 65 9.57 -7.79 15.54
N PRO A 66 10.69 -7.07 15.78
CA PRO A 66 11.46 -7.19 17.03
C PRO A 66 10.78 -6.63 18.29
N LYS A 67 9.73 -5.82 18.16
CA LYS A 67 8.96 -5.22 19.27
C LYS A 67 7.51 -5.05 18.85
N ARG A 68 6.61 -5.87 19.39
CA ARG A 68 5.16 -5.71 19.23
C ARG A 68 4.71 -4.40 19.87
N ARG A 69 4.43 -3.39 19.04
CA ARG A 69 3.80 -2.13 19.42
C ARG A 69 2.84 -1.74 18.31
N SER A 70 1.60 -2.21 18.40
CA SER A 70 0.53 -1.52 17.70
C SER A 70 0.41 -0.13 18.33
N ASN A 71 0.59 0.90 17.52
CA ASN A 71 0.36 2.28 17.90
C ASN A 71 -1.16 2.57 17.89
N PHE A 72 -1.96 1.73 17.22
CA PHE A 72 -3.41 1.86 17.05
C PHE A 72 -4.28 1.41 18.25
N ALA A 73 -3.73 1.14 19.44
CA ALA A 73 -4.56 0.78 20.60
C ALA A 73 -3.98 1.06 22.02
N ILE A 74 -4.10 2.30 22.53
CA ILE A 74 -4.20 2.56 23.99
C ILE A 74 -5.29 3.63 24.29
N ALA A 75 -6.48 3.43 23.73
CA ALA A 75 -7.68 4.21 24.07
C ALA A 75 -8.94 3.33 23.96
N ASN A 76 -9.30 2.68 25.08
CA ASN A 76 -10.57 2.00 25.38
C ASN A 76 -11.47 1.57 24.19
N LYS A 77 -11.26 0.34 23.69
CA LYS A 77 -12.20 -0.43 22.84
C LYS A 77 -12.62 0.19 21.49
N GLY A 78 -11.83 1.11 20.94
CA GLY A 78 -11.95 1.51 19.52
C GLY A 78 -11.35 0.47 18.57
N HIS A 79 -12.13 -0.54 18.15
CA HIS A 79 -11.74 -1.38 17.00
C HIS A 79 -11.74 -0.52 15.73
N ILE A 80 -10.70 -0.59 14.90
CA ILE A 80 -10.70 0.07 13.59
C ILE A 80 -11.62 -0.72 12.67
N ASN A 81 -12.90 -0.33 12.58
CA ASN A 81 -13.89 -1.06 11.81
C ASN A 81 -13.69 -0.85 10.29
N TYR A 82 -12.71 -1.56 9.73
CA TYR A 82 -12.40 -1.62 8.30
C TYR A 82 -13.52 -2.30 7.51
N LYS A 83 -14.67 -1.63 7.36
CA LYS A 83 -15.68 -1.99 6.34
C LYS A 83 -15.20 -1.57 4.96
N VAL A 84 -14.14 -2.24 4.51
CA VAL A 84 -13.31 -1.84 3.39
C VAL A 84 -13.21 -2.96 2.38
N ILE A 85 -13.34 -2.60 1.10
CA ILE A 85 -13.15 -3.52 -0.02
C ILE A 85 -11.65 -3.50 -0.34
N ASP A 86 -11.02 -4.66 -0.21
CA ASP A 86 -9.70 -4.90 -0.77
C ASP A 86 -9.81 -5.02 -2.30
N ARG A 87 -9.04 -4.21 -3.02
CA ARG A 87 -8.98 -4.18 -4.50
C ARG A 87 -7.65 -4.72 -5.06
N THR A 88 -6.84 -5.36 -4.22
CA THR A 88 -5.58 -5.97 -4.61
C THR A 88 -5.78 -7.40 -5.15
N GLU A 89 -4.76 -7.90 -5.85
CA GLU A 89 -4.59 -9.30 -6.25
C GLU A 89 -4.82 -10.29 -5.09
N TYR A 90 -4.45 -9.97 -3.84
CA TYR A 90 -4.73 -10.82 -2.68
C TYR A 90 -6.22 -11.24 -2.60
N ALA A 91 -7.15 -10.30 -2.83
CA ALA A 91 -8.58 -10.57 -2.74
C ALA A 91 -9.06 -11.63 -3.77
N ILE A 92 -8.40 -11.69 -4.91
CA ILE A 92 -8.67 -12.60 -6.04
C ILE A 92 -7.92 -13.93 -5.82
N ASN A 93 -6.69 -13.85 -5.34
CA ASN A 93 -5.76 -14.96 -5.17
C ASN A 93 -6.05 -15.85 -3.96
N LYS A 94 -7.04 -15.51 -3.13
CA LYS A 94 -7.54 -16.32 -1.98
C LYS A 94 -7.68 -17.82 -2.26
N ARG A 95 -7.99 -18.21 -3.50
CA ARG A 95 -8.17 -19.61 -3.93
C ARG A 95 -6.87 -20.35 -4.26
N ILE A 96 -5.74 -19.63 -4.42
CA ILE A 96 -4.44 -20.17 -4.84
C ILE A 96 -3.28 -19.88 -3.86
N LEU A 97 -3.55 -19.27 -2.69
CA LEU A 97 -2.53 -18.86 -1.70
C LEU A 97 -1.64 -19.99 -1.16
N ASN A 98 -1.98 -21.26 -1.42
CA ASN A 98 -1.18 -22.44 -1.05
C ASN A 98 -0.19 -22.87 -2.15
N ASP A 99 -0.32 -22.30 -3.35
CA ASP A 99 0.38 -22.71 -4.57
C ASP A 99 1.37 -21.64 -5.07
N VAL A 100 1.23 -20.39 -4.61
CA VAL A 100 2.12 -19.24 -4.87
C VAL A 100 2.75 -18.72 -3.57
N PHE A 101 3.96 -18.18 -3.65
CA PHE A 101 4.61 -17.43 -2.56
C PHE A 101 4.14 -15.96 -2.59
N GLU A 102 4.16 -15.24 -1.46
CA GLU A 102 3.90 -13.79 -1.42
C GLU A 102 2.69 -13.35 -2.29
N THR A 103 1.51 -13.96 -2.09
CA THR A 103 0.24 -13.72 -2.81
C THR A 103 0.15 -14.07 -4.31
N ASP A 104 1.24 -13.97 -5.06
CA ASP A 104 1.23 -13.94 -6.54
C ASP A 104 2.58 -14.39 -7.17
N LEU A 105 3.57 -14.79 -6.37
CA LEU A 105 4.90 -15.11 -6.88
C LEU A 105 5.08 -16.59 -7.23
N VAL A 106 5.37 -16.84 -8.50
CA VAL A 106 5.70 -18.15 -9.07
C VAL A 106 7.22 -18.31 -9.12
N LEU A 107 7.77 -18.96 -8.10
CA LEU A 107 9.21 -19.08 -7.92
C LEU A 107 9.81 -20.32 -8.58
N THR A 108 10.99 -20.14 -9.17
CA THR A 108 11.84 -21.27 -9.59
C THR A 108 12.50 -21.92 -8.37
N THR A 109 12.86 -23.20 -8.48
CA THR A 109 13.52 -23.95 -7.40
C THR A 109 14.81 -23.29 -6.89
N PRO A 110 15.68 -22.67 -7.73
CA PRO A 110 16.81 -21.86 -7.27
C PRO A 110 16.38 -20.67 -6.40
N GLN A 111 15.43 -19.84 -6.86
CA GLN A 111 14.94 -18.68 -6.10
C GLN A 111 14.38 -19.09 -4.73
N MET A 112 13.64 -20.21 -4.65
CA MET A 112 13.12 -20.72 -3.38
C MET A 112 14.23 -21.24 -2.44
N ARG A 113 15.29 -21.87 -2.97
CA ARG A 113 16.48 -22.25 -2.17
C ARG A 113 17.24 -21.03 -1.65
N ASP A 114 17.32 -19.96 -2.43
CA ASP A 114 18.01 -18.73 -2.06
C ASP A 114 17.25 -18.01 -0.93
N ILE A 115 15.91 -17.93 -1.00
CA ILE A 115 15.05 -17.47 0.11
C ILE A 115 15.29 -18.26 1.40
N ILE A 116 15.32 -19.60 1.30
CA ILE A 116 15.55 -20.48 2.45
C ILE A 116 16.96 -20.26 3.03
N ARG A 117 17.97 -20.02 2.19
CA ARG A 117 19.35 -19.73 2.63
C ARG A 117 19.42 -18.39 3.36
N ASP A 118 18.83 -17.33 2.79
CA ASP A 118 18.79 -15.99 3.38
C ASP A 118 18.12 -15.99 4.76
N PHE A 119 16.97 -16.68 4.85
CA PHE A 119 16.23 -16.88 6.09
C PHE A 119 17.05 -17.63 7.16
N GLN A 120 17.75 -18.70 6.77
CA GLN A 120 18.66 -19.41 7.67
C GLN A 120 19.83 -18.51 8.12
N GLN A 121 20.41 -17.71 7.22
CA GLN A 121 21.50 -16.79 7.54
C GLN A 121 21.06 -15.63 8.44
N ASN A 122 19.83 -15.13 8.28
CA ASN A 122 19.18 -14.18 9.18
C ASN A 122 19.02 -14.79 10.59
N LYS A 123 18.50 -16.02 10.69
CA LYS A 123 18.36 -16.73 11.97
C LYS A 123 19.70 -16.97 12.68
N MET A 124 20.80 -17.10 11.94
CA MET A 124 22.16 -17.19 12.50
C MET A 124 22.81 -15.84 12.82
N GLY A 125 22.18 -14.70 12.49
CA GLY A 125 22.71 -13.36 12.75
C GLY A 125 23.96 -12.96 11.95
N LYS A 126 24.28 -13.65 10.85
CA LYS A 126 25.61 -13.59 10.20
C LYS A 126 25.82 -12.46 9.16
N ILE A 127 24.87 -11.55 8.96
CA ILE A 127 24.90 -10.59 7.83
C ILE A 127 24.73 -9.12 8.26
N ARG A 128 25.57 -8.23 7.71
CA ARG A 128 25.35 -6.77 7.74
C ARG A 128 24.39 -6.36 6.62
N ARG A 129 23.30 -5.69 7.01
CA ARG A 129 22.14 -5.33 6.19
C ARG A 129 22.49 -4.49 4.95
N LYS A 130 21.76 -4.73 3.86
CA LYS A 130 21.49 -3.79 2.75
C LYS A 130 19.95 -3.68 2.62
N LYS A 131 19.41 -2.57 2.10
CA LYS A 131 17.96 -2.22 2.09
C LYS A 131 17.19 -2.92 0.92
N ARG A 132 16.00 -2.38 0.54
CA ARG A 132 15.37 -2.39 -0.81
C ARG A 132 14.66 -3.69 -1.29
N LYS A 133 14.24 -3.70 -2.57
CA LYS A 133 13.14 -4.50 -3.15
C LYS A 133 13.42 -5.36 -4.42
N VAL A 134 14.58 -5.26 -5.07
CA VAL A 134 14.80 -5.83 -6.43
C VAL A 134 15.80 -7.01 -6.47
N ILE A 135 15.46 -8.08 -7.21
CA ILE A 135 16.28 -9.30 -7.35
C ILE A 135 17.69 -9.02 -7.89
N VAL A 136 18.72 -9.58 -7.23
CA VAL A 136 20.14 -9.39 -7.62
C VAL A 136 20.54 -10.24 -8.81
N GLY A 137 21.24 -9.63 -9.77
CA GLY A 137 21.95 -10.31 -10.87
C GLY A 137 21.42 -9.95 -12.24
N ASP A 138 22.32 -9.56 -13.14
CA ASP A 138 21.99 -9.14 -14.51
C ASP A 138 21.37 -10.27 -15.35
N THR A 139 21.65 -11.52 -14.97
CA THR A 139 20.98 -12.71 -15.53
C THR A 139 19.47 -12.66 -15.40
N PHE A 140 18.92 -12.06 -14.34
CA PHE A 140 17.47 -11.92 -14.14
C PHE A 140 16.86 -10.69 -14.81
N ARG A 141 17.67 -9.88 -15.53
CA ARG A 141 17.18 -8.75 -16.32
C ARG A 141 16.76 -9.21 -17.71
N TRP A 142 15.85 -8.46 -18.31
CA TRP A 142 15.50 -8.56 -19.72
C TRP A 142 16.56 -7.87 -20.60
N PRO A 143 17.20 -8.59 -21.55
CA PRO A 143 18.18 -8.01 -22.46
C PRO A 143 17.63 -6.82 -23.25
N HIS A 144 18.49 -5.83 -23.53
CA HIS A 144 18.14 -4.64 -24.31
C HIS A 144 16.87 -3.92 -23.83
N HIS A 145 16.61 -3.93 -22.50
CA HIS A 145 15.42 -3.32 -21.86
C HIS A 145 14.09 -3.69 -22.54
N THR A 146 14.04 -4.84 -23.20
CA THR A 146 12.90 -5.28 -24.01
C THR A 146 12.37 -6.59 -23.49
N VAL A 147 11.07 -6.64 -23.21
CA VAL A 147 10.33 -7.82 -22.76
C VAL A 147 9.52 -8.37 -23.94
N PRO A 148 9.94 -9.47 -24.59
CA PRO A 148 9.11 -10.17 -25.55
C PRO A 148 7.90 -10.76 -24.82
N TYR A 149 6.69 -10.55 -25.34
CA TYR A 149 5.46 -11.08 -24.77
C TYR A 149 4.63 -11.84 -25.80
N PHE A 150 3.82 -12.77 -25.32
CA PHE A 150 2.77 -13.43 -26.10
C PHE A 150 1.46 -13.38 -25.34
N LEU A 151 0.41 -12.80 -25.94
CA LEU A 151 -0.92 -12.77 -25.33
C LEU A 151 -1.74 -13.96 -25.84
N LYS A 152 -2.06 -14.91 -24.95
CA LYS A 152 -2.86 -16.10 -25.30
C LYS A 152 -4.34 -15.79 -25.54
N GLU A 153 -4.84 -14.74 -24.93
CA GLU A 153 -6.22 -14.28 -25.05
C GLU A 153 -6.40 -13.39 -26.30
N THR A 154 -7.51 -13.60 -27.01
CA THR A 154 -7.87 -12.87 -28.24
C THR A 154 -8.94 -11.81 -28.01
N ASN A 155 -9.65 -11.85 -26.88
CA ASN A 155 -10.61 -10.82 -26.49
C ASN A 155 -9.95 -9.40 -26.53
N ARG A 156 -10.59 -8.48 -27.26
CA ARG A 156 -10.05 -7.14 -27.54
C ARG A 156 -9.95 -6.27 -26.28
N GLU A 157 -10.93 -6.34 -25.39
CA GLU A 157 -10.89 -5.60 -24.13
C GLU A 157 -9.82 -6.15 -23.19
N TRP A 158 -9.71 -7.47 -23.14
CA TRP A 158 -8.66 -8.14 -22.38
C TRP A 158 -7.25 -7.69 -22.81
N ARG A 159 -6.98 -7.71 -24.12
CA ARG A 159 -5.71 -7.22 -24.69
C ARG A 159 -5.52 -5.72 -24.41
N ARG A 160 -6.58 -4.90 -24.48
CA ARG A 160 -6.55 -3.46 -24.13
C ARG A 160 -6.12 -3.23 -22.68
N THR A 161 -6.61 -4.02 -21.72
CA THR A 161 -6.21 -3.91 -20.31
C THR A 161 -4.75 -4.32 -20.10
N ILE A 162 -4.28 -5.40 -20.75
CA ILE A 162 -2.86 -5.79 -20.66
C ILE A 162 -1.95 -4.71 -21.25
N LEU A 163 -2.29 -4.19 -22.44
CA LEU A 163 -1.55 -3.10 -23.09
C LEU A 163 -1.60 -1.79 -22.27
N ASN A 164 -2.64 -1.57 -21.48
CA ASN A 164 -2.68 -0.45 -20.53
C ASN A 164 -1.62 -0.62 -19.43
N GLY A 165 -1.54 -1.80 -18.80
CA GLY A 165 -0.51 -2.08 -17.78
C GLY A 165 0.92 -2.03 -18.32
N MET A 166 1.15 -2.51 -19.54
CA MET A 166 2.42 -2.33 -20.25
C MET A 166 2.75 -0.84 -20.43
N SER A 167 1.80 -0.04 -20.92
CA SER A 167 2.06 1.38 -21.18
C SER A 167 2.32 2.22 -19.92
N LYS A 168 1.91 1.77 -18.72
CA LYS A 168 2.32 2.39 -17.45
C LYS A 168 3.85 2.33 -17.25
N TRP A 169 4.47 1.18 -17.53
CA TRP A 169 5.93 1.06 -17.52
C TRP A 169 6.58 1.79 -18.70
N GLU A 170 6.07 1.61 -19.93
CA GLU A 170 6.72 2.16 -21.11
C GLU A 170 6.75 3.69 -21.13
N ARG A 171 5.66 4.35 -20.73
CA ARG A 171 5.55 5.82 -20.76
C ARG A 171 6.55 6.50 -19.82
N GLU A 172 6.95 5.82 -18.72
CA GLU A 172 7.80 6.37 -17.67
C GLU A 172 9.26 5.89 -17.73
N THR A 173 9.57 4.91 -18.57
CA THR A 173 10.89 4.25 -18.59
C THR A 173 11.42 4.05 -20.01
N CYS A 174 12.65 3.53 -20.12
CA CYS A 174 13.17 3.01 -21.39
C CYS A 174 12.69 1.58 -21.71
N ILE A 175 11.99 0.90 -20.79
CA ILE A 175 11.55 -0.49 -20.92
C ILE A 175 10.48 -0.60 -22.02
N ARG A 176 10.57 -1.61 -22.89
CA ARG A 176 9.60 -1.84 -23.98
C ARG A 176 9.02 -3.24 -23.95
N PHE A 177 7.75 -3.36 -24.30
CA PHE A 177 7.06 -4.63 -24.47
C PHE A 177 6.88 -4.89 -25.97
N LYS A 178 7.44 -5.99 -26.48
CA LYS A 178 7.37 -6.36 -27.91
C LYS A 178 6.52 -7.63 -28.07
N GLU A 179 5.54 -7.64 -28.97
CA GLU A 179 4.86 -8.90 -29.31
C GLU A 179 5.87 -9.84 -30.00
N ARG A 180 6.02 -11.03 -29.41
CA ARG A 180 7.07 -12.00 -29.71
C ARG A 180 6.96 -12.56 -31.12
N THR A 181 8.10 -12.61 -31.81
CA THR A 181 8.27 -13.32 -33.09
C THR A 181 8.83 -14.72 -32.84
N ASP A 182 10.08 -14.78 -32.39
CA ASP A 182 10.94 -15.97 -32.38
C ASP A 182 11.76 -16.08 -31.09
N GLU A 183 11.76 -15.04 -30.24
CA GLU A 183 12.60 -14.93 -29.05
C GLU A 183 12.42 -16.14 -28.12
N LYS A 184 13.55 -16.75 -27.73
CA LYS A 184 13.56 -17.94 -26.86
C LYS A 184 12.95 -17.65 -25.49
N ASP A 185 13.28 -16.49 -24.93
CA ASP A 185 12.90 -16.06 -23.60
C ASP A 185 11.78 -15.01 -23.71
N TYR A 186 10.63 -15.24 -23.06
CA TYR A 186 9.46 -14.36 -23.20
C TYR A 186 8.40 -14.59 -22.12
N VAL A 187 7.59 -13.56 -21.89
CA VAL A 187 6.43 -13.60 -20.99
C VAL A 187 5.18 -14.07 -21.75
N TYR A 188 4.63 -15.21 -21.37
CA TYR A 188 3.37 -15.73 -21.87
C TYR A 188 2.24 -15.27 -20.94
N ILE A 189 1.44 -14.30 -21.40
CA ILE A 189 0.36 -13.70 -20.61
C ILE A 189 -0.97 -14.35 -21.01
N PHE A 190 -1.71 -14.84 -20.01
CA PHE A 190 -2.93 -15.62 -20.22
C PHE A 190 -3.94 -15.44 -19.08
N ARG A 191 -5.17 -15.89 -19.29
CA ARG A 191 -6.25 -15.84 -18.30
C ARG A 191 -6.31 -17.13 -17.48
N GLY A 192 -5.61 -17.14 -16.35
CA GLY A 192 -5.65 -18.22 -15.35
C GLY A 192 -6.64 -17.96 -14.22
N ALA A 193 -6.51 -18.70 -13.13
CA ALA A 193 -7.13 -18.36 -11.85
C ALA A 193 -6.15 -17.53 -11.02
N GLY A 194 -6.56 -16.33 -10.61
CA GLY A 194 -5.69 -15.38 -9.92
C GLY A 194 -4.78 -14.56 -10.84
N CYS A 195 -4.18 -13.55 -10.24
CA CYS A 195 -3.10 -12.74 -10.78
C CYS A 195 -1.79 -13.38 -10.27
N TYR A 196 -0.80 -13.67 -11.12
CA TYR A 196 0.52 -14.12 -10.67
C TYR A 196 1.62 -14.04 -11.73
N SER A 197 2.87 -13.93 -11.30
CA SER A 197 4.04 -13.86 -12.18
C SER A 197 5.31 -14.43 -11.54
N SER A 198 6.35 -14.66 -12.36
CA SER A 198 7.70 -15.03 -11.88
C SER A 198 8.59 -13.79 -11.75
N VAL A 199 9.39 -13.72 -10.69
CA VAL A 199 10.29 -12.57 -10.46
C VAL A 199 11.49 -12.60 -11.40
N GLY A 200 11.60 -11.57 -12.23
CA GLY A 200 12.66 -11.39 -13.24
C GLY A 200 12.53 -12.30 -14.46
N ARG A 201 13.52 -12.21 -15.37
CA ARG A 201 13.67 -13.14 -16.48
C ARG A 201 14.19 -14.48 -15.94
N ILE A 202 13.36 -15.53 -15.98
CA ILE A 202 13.76 -16.90 -15.59
C ILE A 202 14.25 -17.76 -16.77
N GLY A 203 14.07 -17.27 -18.00
CA GLY A 203 14.50 -17.91 -19.24
C GLY A 203 13.47 -18.88 -19.83
N GLY A 204 13.46 -19.00 -21.17
CA GLY A 204 12.41 -19.70 -21.90
C GLY A 204 11.05 -19.00 -21.80
N LYS A 205 9.98 -19.78 -21.98
CA LYS A 205 8.60 -19.31 -21.80
C LYS A 205 8.27 -19.26 -20.30
N GLN A 206 8.24 -18.05 -19.72
CA GLN A 206 7.72 -17.84 -18.37
C GLN A 206 6.25 -17.40 -18.43
N TYR A 207 5.46 -17.74 -17.40
CA TYR A 207 4.02 -17.51 -17.37
C TYR A 207 3.68 -16.32 -16.47
N THR A 208 2.77 -15.46 -16.95
CA THR A 208 2.08 -14.46 -16.11
C THR A 208 0.58 -14.68 -16.26
N SER A 209 -0.11 -15.00 -15.17
CA SER A 209 -1.57 -15.05 -15.14
C SER A 209 -2.11 -13.66 -14.84
N ILE A 210 -3.01 -13.18 -15.69
CA ILE A 210 -3.93 -12.10 -15.34
C ILE A 210 -5.30 -12.78 -15.33
N GLY A 211 -5.85 -13.08 -14.16
CA GLY A 211 -7.11 -13.82 -14.00
C GLY A 211 -8.36 -12.96 -14.03
N TYR A 212 -9.53 -13.58 -13.94
CA TYR A 212 -10.78 -12.86 -13.63
C TYR A 212 -10.65 -12.11 -12.29
N GLY A 213 -11.00 -10.83 -12.28
CA GLY A 213 -10.76 -9.88 -11.17
C GLY A 213 -9.53 -8.99 -11.40
N CYS A 214 -8.53 -9.46 -12.16
CA CYS A 214 -7.26 -8.76 -12.38
C CYS A 214 -7.35 -7.68 -13.48
N GLU A 215 -8.56 -7.29 -13.92
CA GLU A 215 -8.78 -6.37 -15.04
C GLU A 215 -8.42 -4.89 -14.78
N SER A 216 -7.59 -4.59 -13.77
CA SER A 216 -6.99 -3.26 -13.56
C SER A 216 -5.65 -3.15 -14.26
N GLY A 217 -5.42 -2.03 -14.97
CA GLY A 217 -4.10 -1.71 -15.53
C GLY A 217 -3.01 -1.56 -14.46
N GLY A 218 -3.37 -1.21 -13.21
CA GLY A 218 -2.42 -1.15 -12.10
C GLY A 218 -2.03 -2.54 -11.58
N ILE A 219 -2.97 -3.49 -11.54
CA ILE A 219 -2.67 -4.91 -11.24
C ILE A 219 -1.80 -5.52 -12.35
N VAL A 220 -2.12 -5.27 -13.63
CA VAL A 220 -1.23 -5.71 -14.73
C VAL A 220 0.17 -5.08 -14.60
N ALA A 221 0.29 -3.81 -14.22
CA ALA A 221 1.59 -3.18 -14.02
C ALA A 221 2.37 -3.79 -12.84
N HIS A 222 1.70 -4.19 -11.76
CA HIS A 222 2.27 -4.94 -10.64
C HIS A 222 2.85 -6.29 -11.11
N GLU A 223 2.04 -7.09 -11.81
CA GLU A 223 2.45 -8.41 -12.35
C GLU A 223 3.59 -8.33 -13.38
N LEU A 224 3.62 -7.27 -14.19
CA LEU A 224 4.74 -6.98 -15.07
C LEU A 224 5.97 -6.46 -14.29
N GLY A 225 5.77 -5.80 -13.15
CA GLY A 225 6.83 -5.42 -12.21
C GLY A 225 7.57 -6.64 -11.67
N HIS A 226 6.85 -7.69 -11.25
CA HIS A 226 7.47 -8.96 -10.91
C HIS A 226 8.28 -9.52 -12.08
N ALA A 227 7.70 -9.63 -13.28
CA ALA A 227 8.42 -10.08 -14.47
C ALA A 227 9.69 -9.24 -14.77
N LEU A 228 9.71 -7.95 -14.42
CA LEU A 228 10.88 -7.07 -14.54
C LEU A 228 11.94 -7.24 -13.44
N GLY A 229 11.61 -7.89 -12.31
CA GLY A 229 12.55 -8.22 -11.23
C GLY A 229 12.22 -7.62 -9.85
N PHE A 230 11.02 -7.10 -9.65
CA PHE A 230 10.59 -6.52 -8.37
C PHE A 230 9.99 -7.58 -7.42
N TRP A 231 10.43 -7.57 -6.17
CA TRP A 231 9.71 -8.15 -5.04
C TRP A 231 8.73 -7.10 -4.46
N HIS A 232 8.07 -7.45 -3.36
CA HIS A 232 7.19 -6.53 -2.65
C HIS A 232 7.91 -5.51 -1.76
N GLU A 233 7.28 -4.34 -1.56
CA GLU A 233 7.81 -3.28 -0.69
C GLU A 233 7.81 -3.69 0.80
N GLN A 234 6.77 -4.40 1.28
CA GLN A 234 6.75 -4.90 2.67
C GLN A 234 7.68 -6.10 2.92
N SER A 235 8.37 -6.62 1.90
CA SER A 235 9.40 -7.65 2.06
C SER A 235 10.81 -7.06 2.20
N ARG A 236 10.94 -5.72 2.13
CA ARG A 236 12.19 -4.98 2.31
C ARG A 236 12.83 -5.22 3.69
N PRO A 237 14.15 -5.42 3.79
CA PRO A 237 14.85 -5.60 5.07
C PRO A 237 14.93 -4.32 5.93
N ASP A 238 14.61 -3.15 5.39
CA ASP A 238 14.47 -1.88 6.13
C ASP A 238 13.02 -1.52 6.53
N ARG A 239 12.01 -2.34 6.17
CA ARG A 239 10.59 -2.06 6.44
C ARG A 239 10.27 -1.82 7.92
N ASP A 240 10.98 -2.49 8.84
CA ASP A 240 10.72 -2.48 10.29
C ASP A 240 11.01 -1.11 10.92
N ILE A 241 11.47 -0.13 10.13
CA ILE A 241 11.55 1.29 10.48
C ILE A 241 10.17 1.95 10.29
N TYR A 242 9.44 1.59 9.23
CA TYR A 242 8.26 2.27 8.68
C TYR A 242 6.92 1.59 9.02
N ILE A 243 6.90 0.25 9.12
CA ILE A 243 5.71 -0.56 9.40
C ILE A 243 5.94 -1.51 10.58
N ASN A 244 4.85 -1.95 11.19
CA ASN A 244 4.73 -3.11 12.06
C ASN A 244 3.93 -4.21 11.33
N ILE A 245 4.13 -5.46 11.73
CA ILE A 245 3.36 -6.62 11.25
C ILE A 245 2.65 -7.25 12.46
N ASN A 246 1.32 -7.32 12.41
CA ASN A 246 0.47 -7.77 13.50
C ASN A 246 0.16 -9.28 13.35
N GLU A 247 1.09 -10.11 13.84
CA GLU A 247 1.09 -11.57 13.67
C GLU A 247 -0.18 -12.30 14.14
N GLU A 248 -0.84 -11.77 15.17
CA GLU A 248 -2.12 -12.25 15.70
C GLU A 248 -3.26 -12.25 14.66
N HIS A 249 -3.17 -11.38 13.67
CA HIS A 249 -4.18 -11.21 12.63
C HIS A 249 -3.80 -11.91 11.32
N ILE A 250 -2.65 -12.56 11.24
CA ILE A 250 -2.25 -13.31 10.04
C ILE A 250 -2.96 -14.67 9.99
N PHE A 251 -3.37 -15.08 8.79
CA PHE A 251 -3.94 -16.41 8.55
C PHE A 251 -2.93 -17.54 8.86
N PRO A 252 -3.31 -18.58 9.62
CA PRO A 252 -2.38 -19.63 10.03
C PRO A 252 -1.60 -20.24 8.85
N GLY A 253 -0.29 -20.33 9.00
CA GLY A 253 0.62 -20.87 7.98
C GLY A 253 1.10 -19.89 6.92
N THR A 254 0.59 -18.65 6.84
CA THR A 254 1.02 -17.67 5.80
C THR A 254 2.06 -16.65 6.26
N LYS A 255 2.51 -16.69 7.53
CA LYS A 255 3.50 -15.74 8.08
C LYS A 255 4.76 -15.55 7.22
N GLY A 256 5.26 -16.60 6.57
CA GLY A 256 6.46 -16.52 5.72
C GLY A 256 6.30 -15.61 4.50
N ASN A 257 5.08 -15.28 4.08
CA ASN A 257 4.79 -14.26 3.05
C ASN A 257 5.03 -12.82 3.56
N PHE A 258 5.45 -12.67 4.81
CA PHE A 258 5.91 -11.43 5.42
C PHE A 258 7.34 -11.57 5.97
N GLU A 259 8.15 -12.49 5.47
CA GLU A 259 9.58 -12.52 5.85
C GLU A 259 10.38 -11.38 5.20
N LYS A 260 11.55 -11.06 5.78
CA LYS A 260 12.45 -10.04 5.22
C LYS A 260 13.48 -10.69 4.30
N ARG A 261 13.64 -10.09 3.12
CA ARG A 261 14.57 -10.55 2.08
C ARG A 261 15.96 -9.92 2.19
N ASN A 262 17.00 -10.65 1.82
CA ASN A 262 18.39 -10.14 1.75
C ASN A 262 18.97 -10.14 0.32
N ASP A 263 18.36 -10.84 -0.64
CA ASP A 263 18.80 -11.13 -2.02
C ASP A 263 18.74 -9.92 -2.99
N ILE A 264 19.04 -8.71 -2.50
CA ILE A 264 18.49 -7.47 -3.06
C ILE A 264 19.53 -6.36 -3.38
N ALA A 265 19.30 -5.65 -4.50
CA ALA A 265 20.27 -4.85 -5.26
C ALA A 265 20.46 -3.37 -4.87
N ALA A 266 21.50 -2.73 -5.46
CA ALA A 266 22.04 -1.40 -5.09
C ALA A 266 21.74 -0.27 -6.11
N MET A 267 21.04 0.77 -5.63
CA MET A 267 20.14 1.72 -6.32
C MET A 267 19.50 2.66 -5.24
N ASP A 268 20.12 3.74 -4.73
CA ASP A 268 19.65 4.39 -3.45
C ASP A 268 18.30 5.13 -3.53
N VAL A 269 17.30 4.62 -2.77
CA VAL A 269 15.91 5.10 -2.69
C VAL A 269 15.33 4.93 -1.26
N PRO A 270 14.36 5.77 -0.84
CA PRO A 270 13.63 5.63 0.42
C PRO A 270 12.61 4.45 0.38
N TYR A 271 11.89 4.22 1.49
CA TYR A 271 10.74 3.31 1.55
C TYR A 271 9.48 4.00 0.99
N ASP A 272 8.68 3.32 0.19
CA ASP A 272 7.50 3.94 -0.43
C ASP A 272 6.17 3.28 -0.04
N PHE A 273 5.44 3.94 0.84
CA PHE A 273 4.08 3.55 1.20
C PHE A 273 3.13 3.50 -0.01
N GLY A 274 3.36 4.30 -1.06
CA GLY A 274 2.49 4.34 -2.23
C GLY A 274 2.91 3.44 -3.39
N SER A 275 3.93 2.59 -3.23
CA SER A 275 4.40 1.72 -4.32
C SER A 275 3.29 0.76 -4.76
N VAL A 276 3.15 0.52 -6.07
CA VAL A 276 2.13 -0.43 -6.57
C VAL A 276 2.39 -1.85 -6.05
N MET A 277 3.64 -2.16 -5.70
CA MET A 277 4.10 -3.43 -5.14
C MET A 277 4.03 -3.48 -3.60
N HIS A 278 3.28 -2.59 -2.94
CA HIS A 278 3.04 -2.67 -1.49
C HIS A 278 1.71 -3.39 -1.24
N TYR A 279 1.69 -4.37 -0.33
CA TYR A 279 0.45 -4.99 0.17
C TYR A 279 -0.48 -3.96 0.82
N GLY A 280 -1.79 -4.21 0.76
CA GLY A 280 -2.78 -3.46 1.52
C GLY A 280 -2.77 -3.80 3.02
N PRO A 281 -3.44 -2.99 3.86
CA PRO A 281 -3.47 -3.17 5.32
C PRO A 281 -3.91 -4.55 5.82
N GLN A 282 -4.72 -5.26 5.03
CA GLN A 282 -5.43 -6.49 5.42
C GLN A 282 -4.96 -7.74 4.64
N ALA A 283 -3.82 -7.66 3.95
CA ALA A 283 -3.25 -8.80 3.23
C ALA A 283 -3.06 -9.99 4.19
N PHE A 284 -3.45 -11.19 3.78
CA PHE A 284 -3.48 -12.40 4.63
C PHE A 284 -4.23 -12.28 5.97
N THR A 285 -5.16 -11.34 6.16
CA THR A 285 -5.88 -11.24 7.44
C THR A 285 -6.75 -12.48 7.72
N ASN A 286 -6.78 -12.91 8.99
CA ASN A 286 -7.68 -13.94 9.49
C ASN A 286 -9.09 -13.39 9.81
N ASP A 287 -9.22 -12.08 10.02
CA ASP A 287 -10.49 -11.37 10.19
C ASP A 287 -10.42 -9.94 9.62
N TYR A 288 -11.45 -9.53 8.87
CA TYR A 288 -11.53 -8.25 8.18
C TYR A 288 -11.83 -7.05 9.10
N HIS A 289 -12.00 -7.27 10.39
CA HIS A 289 -12.00 -6.20 11.40
C HIS A 289 -10.59 -5.74 11.83
N TYR A 290 -9.52 -6.39 11.33
CA TYR A 290 -8.14 -6.10 11.73
C TYR A 290 -7.21 -5.87 10.53
N VAL A 291 -6.04 -5.30 10.82
CA VAL A 291 -4.94 -5.08 9.87
C VAL A 291 -3.74 -5.95 10.25
N THR A 292 -3.13 -6.58 9.26
CA THR A 292 -1.89 -7.33 9.37
C THR A 292 -0.67 -6.44 9.16
N ILE A 293 -0.82 -5.37 8.37
CA ILE A 293 0.21 -4.34 8.16
C ILE A 293 -0.24 -3.02 8.76
N GLU A 294 0.57 -2.51 9.68
CA GLU A 294 0.32 -1.27 10.40
C GLU A 294 1.46 -0.28 10.15
N THR A 295 1.17 0.83 9.48
CA THR A 295 2.10 1.95 9.31
C THR A 295 2.34 2.63 10.65
N LYS A 296 3.61 2.89 11.01
CA LYS A 296 3.93 3.49 12.31
C LYS A 296 3.49 4.94 12.43
N ASP A 297 3.49 5.65 11.31
CA ASP A 297 2.83 6.92 11.14
C ASP A 297 1.46 6.64 10.48
N HIS A 298 0.42 6.60 11.32
CA HIS A 298 -0.94 6.18 10.94
C HIS A 298 -1.52 6.94 9.75
N ARG A 299 -1.01 8.13 9.46
CA ARG A 299 -1.48 8.96 8.34
C ARG A 299 -1.27 8.22 7.01
N PHE A 300 -0.19 7.43 6.90
CA PHE A 300 0.11 6.61 5.72
C PHE A 300 -0.69 5.30 5.64
N GLN A 301 -1.53 4.97 6.63
CA GLN A 301 -2.26 3.69 6.69
C GLN A 301 -3.19 3.46 5.50
N HIS A 302 -3.71 4.53 4.90
CA HIS A 302 -4.55 4.51 3.70
C HIS A 302 -3.78 4.95 2.44
N THR A 303 -2.44 4.81 2.45
CA THR A 303 -1.57 5.02 1.28
C THR A 303 -1.05 3.69 0.73
N ILE A 304 -0.89 2.69 1.61
CA ILE A 304 -0.47 1.32 1.26
C ILE A 304 -1.59 0.53 0.56
N GLY A 305 -1.20 -0.40 -0.32
CA GLY A 305 -2.14 -1.27 -1.05
C GLY A 305 -2.75 -0.68 -2.32
N GLN A 306 -2.31 0.51 -2.77
CA GLN A 306 -2.89 1.13 -3.96
C GLN A 306 -2.60 0.32 -5.24
N ARG A 307 -3.57 0.27 -6.16
CA ARG A 307 -3.49 -0.43 -7.47
C ARG A 307 -3.98 0.43 -8.64
N ASN A 308 -3.75 1.74 -8.56
CA ASN A 308 -4.07 2.70 -9.61
C ASN A 308 -2.93 2.80 -10.64
N ASP A 309 -1.71 3.18 -10.21
CA ASP A 309 -0.56 3.35 -11.10
C ASP A 309 0.78 3.11 -10.38
N LEU A 310 1.88 3.14 -11.12
CA LEU A 310 3.24 3.09 -10.58
C LEU A 310 3.54 4.34 -9.73
N SER A 311 4.27 4.18 -8.64
CA SER A 311 4.78 5.34 -7.90
C SER A 311 6.02 5.93 -8.58
N PHE A 312 6.39 7.15 -8.17
CA PHE A 312 7.66 7.76 -8.60
C PHE A 312 8.87 6.88 -8.24
N ILE A 313 8.81 6.13 -7.13
CA ILE A 313 9.91 5.29 -6.66
C ILE A 313 9.96 3.94 -7.40
N ASP A 314 8.81 3.31 -7.70
CA ASP A 314 8.76 2.13 -8.60
C ASP A 314 9.43 2.46 -9.95
N ILE A 315 9.10 3.63 -10.51
CA ILE A 315 9.68 4.14 -11.75
C ILE A 315 11.19 4.44 -11.59
N LYS A 316 11.60 5.04 -10.46
CA LYS A 316 13.01 5.38 -10.17
C LYS A 316 13.88 4.14 -10.02
N GLU A 317 13.42 3.11 -9.32
CA GLU A 317 14.12 1.81 -9.25
C GLU A 317 14.21 1.18 -10.65
N ALA A 318 13.13 1.13 -11.43
CA ALA A 318 13.14 0.53 -12.76
C ALA A 318 14.10 1.26 -13.72
N ASN A 319 14.13 2.60 -13.68
CA ASN A 319 15.04 3.39 -14.49
C ASN A 319 16.51 3.26 -14.03
N GLN A 320 16.78 3.09 -12.73
CA GLN A 320 18.12 2.75 -12.25
C GLN A 320 18.56 1.33 -12.65
N MET A 321 17.64 0.37 -12.74
CA MET A 321 17.93 -1.02 -13.19
C MET A 321 18.19 -1.14 -14.69
N TYR A 322 17.35 -0.51 -15.52
CA TYR A 322 17.25 -0.80 -16.95
C TYR A 322 17.73 0.32 -17.87
N CYS A 323 17.88 1.54 -17.35
CA CYS A 323 17.98 2.76 -18.14
C CYS A 323 19.10 3.71 -17.70
N SER A 324 19.96 3.29 -16.78
CA SER A 324 21.06 4.08 -16.23
C SER A 324 22.16 4.43 -17.25
N ASP A 325 22.16 3.76 -18.41
CA ASP A 325 23.06 4.01 -19.56
C ASP A 325 22.58 5.12 -20.50
N LYS A 326 21.28 5.48 -20.44
CA LYS A 326 20.63 6.37 -21.43
C LYS A 326 21.13 7.80 -21.37
N CYS A 327 21.20 8.38 -20.17
CA CYS A 327 21.57 9.78 -19.97
C CYS A 327 23.03 9.92 -19.52
N LYS A 328 23.91 10.20 -20.49
CA LYS A 328 25.35 10.36 -20.27
C LYS A 328 25.73 11.64 -19.53
N MET A 329 24.93 12.69 -19.67
CA MET A 329 25.09 13.95 -18.93
C MET A 329 24.21 13.93 -17.68
N LYS A 330 24.69 14.52 -16.59
CA LYS A 330 23.92 14.71 -15.37
C LYS A 330 23.26 16.09 -15.34
N LEU A 331 21.96 16.10 -15.04
CA LEU A 331 21.20 17.31 -14.77
C LEU A 331 21.15 17.54 -13.26
N ASN A 332 21.23 18.79 -12.83
CA ASN A 332 21.04 19.15 -11.43
C ASN A 332 19.53 19.17 -11.11
N CYS A 333 18.93 17.99 -11.05
CA CYS A 333 17.52 17.78 -10.74
C CYS A 333 17.23 18.09 -9.27
N LEU A 334 16.21 18.90 -9.01
CA LEU A 334 15.79 19.29 -7.67
C LEU A 334 14.81 18.28 -7.08
N ASN A 335 14.51 18.42 -5.79
CA ASN A 335 13.42 17.72 -5.10
C ASN A 335 13.46 16.18 -5.12
N GLY A 336 14.61 15.56 -5.46
CA GLY A 336 14.75 14.10 -5.59
C GLY A 336 14.49 13.55 -7.00
N GLY A 337 14.26 14.43 -7.97
CA GLY A 337 14.23 14.09 -9.39
C GLY A 337 15.55 13.54 -9.92
N TYR A 338 15.52 12.98 -11.13
CA TYR A 338 16.68 12.44 -11.85
C TYR A 338 16.48 12.60 -13.36
N GLU A 339 17.47 12.32 -14.21
CA GLU A 339 17.31 12.47 -15.67
C GLU A 339 16.21 11.55 -16.23
N ASP A 340 15.28 12.05 -17.04
CA ASP A 340 14.29 11.17 -17.69
C ASP A 340 14.98 10.37 -18.83
N PRO A 341 15.03 9.02 -18.77
CA PRO A 341 15.73 8.22 -19.77
C PRO A 341 15.04 8.16 -21.14
N ARG A 342 13.84 8.75 -21.28
CA ARG A 342 13.18 9.01 -22.57
C ARG A 342 13.51 10.39 -23.13
N ASN A 343 13.96 11.34 -22.31
CA ASN A 343 14.37 12.69 -22.71
C ASN A 343 15.39 13.29 -21.73
N CYS A 344 16.68 13.05 -21.97
CA CYS A 344 17.78 13.49 -21.11
C CYS A 344 17.99 15.03 -21.05
N ALA A 345 17.15 15.83 -21.71
CA ALA A 345 17.12 17.29 -21.55
C ALA A 345 16.19 17.75 -20.40
N ILE A 346 15.41 16.86 -19.80
CA ILE A 346 14.52 17.14 -18.66
C ILE A 346 14.73 16.15 -17.51
N CYS A 347 14.43 16.59 -16.30
CA CYS A 347 14.34 15.74 -15.13
C CYS A 347 12.96 15.07 -15.03
N LYS A 348 12.94 13.82 -14.61
CA LYS A 348 11.74 13.12 -14.14
C LYS A 348 11.49 13.49 -12.68
N CYS A 349 10.29 13.98 -12.39
CA CYS A 349 9.98 14.68 -11.14
C CYS A 349 9.01 13.88 -10.24
N PRO A 350 9.19 13.92 -8.90
CA PRO A 350 8.21 13.38 -7.97
C PRO A 350 6.84 14.06 -8.09
N THR A 351 5.78 13.31 -7.82
CA THR A 351 4.39 13.78 -7.80
C THR A 351 4.26 15.07 -6.98
N GLY A 352 3.65 16.11 -7.56
CA GLY A 352 3.58 17.45 -6.97
C GLY A 352 4.69 18.42 -7.40
N SER A 353 5.72 17.96 -8.12
CA SER A 353 6.76 18.81 -8.73
C SER A 353 6.85 18.63 -10.25
N ALA A 354 7.27 19.68 -10.96
CA ALA A 354 7.39 19.73 -12.42
C ALA A 354 8.40 20.80 -12.87
N GLY A 355 8.55 21.00 -14.18
CA GLY A 355 9.56 21.88 -14.78
C GLY A 355 10.74 21.10 -15.35
N ILE A 356 11.74 21.79 -15.88
CA ILE A 356 12.89 21.12 -16.55
C ILE A 356 13.79 20.42 -15.52
N ARG A 357 13.85 20.95 -14.30
CA ARG A 357 14.68 20.50 -13.18
C ARG A 357 13.86 20.22 -11.91
N CYS A 358 12.54 20.02 -12.03
CA CYS A 358 11.60 19.81 -10.92
C CYS A 358 11.44 21.03 -9.97
N GLU A 359 11.68 22.24 -10.49
CA GLU A 359 11.66 23.54 -9.80
C GLU A 359 10.26 24.08 -9.46
N SER A 360 9.23 23.68 -10.22
CA SER A 360 7.88 24.24 -10.20
C SER A 360 6.82 23.18 -9.81
N ILE A 361 5.53 23.54 -9.87
CA ILE A 361 4.40 22.61 -9.65
C ILE A 361 3.77 22.13 -10.97
N PRO A 362 3.17 20.92 -11.02
CA PRO A 362 2.45 20.44 -12.21
C PRO A 362 1.25 21.31 -12.56
N ARG A 363 0.87 21.30 -13.85
CA ARG A 363 -0.38 21.92 -14.31
C ARG A 363 -1.57 21.25 -13.61
N SER A 364 -2.42 22.09 -13.02
CA SER A 364 -3.64 21.67 -12.34
C SER A 364 -4.87 21.77 -13.25
N THR A 365 -5.95 21.10 -12.86
CA THR A 365 -7.28 21.31 -13.44
C THR A 365 -7.70 22.78 -13.28
N MET A 366 -8.42 23.31 -14.27
CA MET A 366 -8.86 24.72 -14.28
C MET A 366 -9.70 25.04 -13.04
N GLY A 367 -9.32 26.11 -12.33
CA GLY A 367 -9.96 26.54 -11.09
C GLY A 367 -9.31 26.04 -9.79
N CYS A 368 -8.22 25.25 -9.86
CA CYS A 368 -7.47 24.81 -8.69
C CYS A 368 -5.94 24.82 -8.92
N GLY A 369 -5.19 24.51 -7.85
CA GLY A 369 -3.72 24.56 -7.81
C GLY A 369 -3.15 25.96 -7.55
N GLY A 370 -1.83 26.04 -7.39
CA GLY A 370 -1.10 27.30 -7.25
C GLY A 370 0.03 27.30 -6.23
N GLU A 371 0.93 28.28 -6.35
CA GLU A 371 2.00 28.51 -5.37
C GLU A 371 1.53 29.53 -4.33
N LEU A 372 1.71 29.20 -3.05
CA LEU A 372 1.14 29.93 -1.92
C LEU A 372 2.21 30.25 -0.89
N LEU A 373 2.08 31.39 -0.20
CA LEU A 373 2.96 31.80 0.88
C LEU A 373 2.28 31.65 2.24
N ALA A 374 2.88 30.89 3.13
CA ALA A 374 2.54 30.87 4.55
C ALA A 374 3.23 32.06 5.22
N GLY A 375 2.47 32.98 5.80
CA GLY A 375 2.99 34.09 6.61
C GLY A 375 2.51 34.00 8.07
N ASP A 376 2.70 35.07 8.85
CA ASP A 376 2.36 35.15 10.29
C ASP A 376 0.85 35.14 10.62
N LYS A 377 0.00 34.79 9.65
CA LYS A 377 -1.47 34.77 9.79
C LYS A 377 -2.04 33.52 9.15
N TRP A 378 -3.02 32.93 9.82
CA TRP A 378 -3.75 31.77 9.32
C TRP A 378 -4.49 32.08 8.03
N LEU A 379 -4.10 31.39 6.95
CA LEU A 379 -4.79 31.40 5.67
C LEU A 379 -5.57 30.10 5.50
N THR A 380 -6.68 30.14 4.77
CA THR A 380 -7.53 28.97 4.51
C THR A 380 -7.49 28.62 3.03
N LEU A 381 -7.16 27.36 2.70
CA LEU A 381 -7.30 26.81 1.35
C LEU A 381 -8.54 25.92 1.30
N LYS A 382 -9.28 26.03 0.20
CA LYS A 382 -10.46 25.20 -0.07
C LYS A 382 -10.41 24.69 -1.50
N ASN A 383 -10.88 23.47 -1.71
CA ASN A 383 -11.14 22.92 -3.03
C ASN A 383 -12.49 22.21 -3.07
N SER A 384 -13.12 22.22 -4.24
CA SER A 384 -14.23 21.34 -4.61
C SER A 384 -14.14 20.92 -6.09
N ILE A 385 -12.99 21.12 -6.74
CA ILE A 385 -12.75 20.77 -8.14
C ILE A 385 -12.38 19.29 -8.23
N VAL A 386 -13.20 18.53 -8.97
CA VAL A 386 -12.89 17.18 -9.43
C VAL A 386 -11.84 17.28 -10.55
N GLY A 387 -10.77 16.49 -10.46
CA GLY A 387 -9.62 16.59 -11.37
C GLY A 387 -8.29 16.27 -10.67
N SER A 388 -7.23 16.98 -11.04
CA SER A 388 -5.92 16.90 -10.40
C SER A 388 -5.40 18.30 -10.09
N CYS A 389 -5.22 18.60 -8.81
CA CYS A 389 -4.91 19.92 -8.30
C CYS A 389 -3.65 19.87 -7.43
N PHE A 390 -2.69 20.74 -7.70
CA PHE A 390 -1.37 20.75 -7.06
C PHE A 390 -1.07 22.13 -6.48
N TRP A 391 -0.78 22.19 -5.18
CA TRP A 391 -0.32 23.40 -4.51
C TRP A 391 1.04 23.18 -3.84
N ARG A 392 1.90 24.21 -3.86
CA ARG A 392 3.10 24.31 -3.03
C ARG A 392 2.94 25.49 -2.09
N ILE A 393 2.83 25.22 -0.79
CA ILE A 393 2.82 26.24 0.26
C ILE A 393 4.26 26.39 0.77
N THR A 394 4.77 27.62 0.77
CA THR A 394 6.14 27.96 1.19
C THR A 394 6.13 28.96 2.34
N ALA A 395 6.90 28.67 3.40
CA ALA A 395 7.22 29.61 4.46
C ALA A 395 8.48 30.43 4.10
N PRO A 396 8.45 31.78 4.23
CA PRO A 396 9.63 32.65 4.08
C PRO A 396 10.76 32.33 5.06
N SER A 397 10.42 31.93 6.30
CA SER A 397 11.38 31.40 7.27
C SER A 397 10.72 30.36 8.19
N GLY A 398 11.51 29.44 8.75
CA GLY A 398 10.99 28.35 9.57
C GLY A 398 10.27 27.29 8.73
N LYS A 399 9.04 26.95 9.12
CA LYS A 399 8.25 25.81 8.62
C LYS A 399 6.83 26.24 8.26
N VAL A 400 6.08 25.33 7.64
CA VAL A 400 4.62 25.47 7.46
C VAL A 400 3.92 24.58 8.48
N HIS A 401 3.07 25.17 9.31
CA HIS A 401 2.07 24.45 10.09
C HIS A 401 0.78 24.37 9.26
N LEU A 402 0.21 23.18 9.18
CA LEU A 402 -0.96 22.86 8.36
C LEU A 402 -1.97 22.07 9.21
N GLU A 403 -3.23 22.47 9.17
CA GLU A 403 -4.35 21.71 9.74
C GLU A 403 -5.39 21.44 8.65
N VAL A 404 -5.73 20.17 8.43
CA VAL A 404 -6.92 19.81 7.64
C VAL A 404 -8.15 20.04 8.53
N LEU A 405 -9.18 20.72 8.03
CA LEU A 405 -10.42 20.98 8.78
C LEU A 405 -11.57 20.10 8.28
N ASP A 406 -11.57 19.75 6.98
CA ASP A 406 -12.47 18.79 6.34
C ASP A 406 -11.77 18.22 5.09
N ALA A 407 -11.98 16.94 4.81
CA ALA A 407 -11.54 16.26 3.59
C ALA A 407 -12.55 15.16 3.24
N THR A 408 -13.47 15.45 2.33
CA THR A 408 -14.57 14.57 1.92
C THR A 408 -14.34 14.09 0.48
N TYR A 409 -13.91 12.82 0.33
CA TYR A 409 -13.70 12.13 -0.94
C TYR A 409 -14.44 10.78 -0.96
N VAL A 410 -14.33 10.04 -2.08
CA VAL A 410 -14.83 8.66 -2.19
C VAL A 410 -13.93 7.72 -1.38
N CYS A 411 -14.49 7.07 -0.35
CA CYS A 411 -13.79 6.15 0.55
C CYS A 411 -13.17 4.96 -0.20
N ASP A 412 -11.96 4.54 0.21
CA ASP A 412 -11.28 3.34 -0.29
C ASP A 412 -10.26 2.80 0.74
N SER A 413 -9.84 1.53 0.60
CA SER A 413 -8.75 0.91 1.36
C SER A 413 -7.46 1.72 1.32
N SER A 414 -7.11 2.17 0.12
CA SER A 414 -5.81 2.71 -0.25
C SER A 414 -5.86 4.15 -0.76
N CYS A 415 -7.04 4.77 -0.64
CA CYS A 415 -7.38 6.09 -1.18
C CYS A 415 -6.81 6.30 -2.60
N ALA A 416 -6.86 5.30 -3.48
CA ALA A 416 -6.06 5.29 -4.71
C ALA A 416 -6.63 6.16 -5.85
N ASP A 417 -7.96 6.34 -5.89
CA ASP A 417 -8.67 6.97 -7.01
C ASP A 417 -9.11 8.42 -6.70
N ASN A 418 -9.37 8.72 -5.42
CA ASN A 418 -9.90 10.00 -4.96
C ASN A 418 -9.30 10.31 -3.57
N TYR A 419 -8.48 11.35 -3.45
CA TYR A 419 -7.71 11.62 -2.25
C TYR A 419 -7.19 13.06 -2.14
N LEU A 420 -6.96 13.47 -0.90
CA LEU A 420 -6.02 14.52 -0.51
C LEU A 420 -4.70 13.84 -0.10
N GLU A 421 -3.60 14.10 -0.81
CA GLU A 421 -2.24 13.67 -0.48
C GLU A 421 -1.42 14.86 0.02
N ILE A 422 -0.73 14.67 1.15
CA ILE A 422 0.07 15.71 1.80
C ILE A 422 1.53 15.24 1.94
N LYS A 423 2.44 15.96 1.28
CA LYS A 423 3.90 15.75 1.37
C LYS A 423 4.50 16.83 2.27
N HIS A 424 4.65 16.49 3.56
CA HIS A 424 5.24 17.37 4.59
C HIS A 424 6.68 16.98 4.98
N GLY A 425 7.16 15.82 4.54
CA GLY A 425 8.51 15.33 4.80
C GLY A 425 9.56 15.95 3.86
N ALA A 426 10.85 15.84 4.23
CA ALA A 426 11.95 16.37 3.43
C ALA A 426 12.24 15.57 2.14
N ILE A 427 11.76 14.32 2.04
CA ILE A 427 12.00 13.43 0.90
C ILE A 427 10.76 13.42 0.00
N LEU A 428 10.67 14.39 -0.91
CA LEU A 428 9.51 14.58 -1.79
C LEU A 428 9.28 13.43 -2.79
N GLU A 429 10.27 12.54 -2.95
CA GLU A 429 10.16 11.29 -3.71
C GLU A 429 9.10 10.34 -3.15
N GLN A 430 9.00 10.24 -1.81
CA GLN A 430 8.06 9.34 -1.14
C GLN A 430 6.63 9.79 -1.43
N THR A 431 5.73 8.85 -1.72
CA THR A 431 4.30 9.14 -1.80
C THR A 431 3.86 9.80 -0.47
N GLY A 432 3.15 10.92 -0.55
CA GLY A 432 2.62 11.59 0.65
C GLY A 432 1.54 10.76 1.32
N PHE A 433 1.17 11.10 2.55
CA PHE A 433 0.07 10.39 3.20
C PHE A 433 -1.27 10.78 2.56
N ARG A 434 -2.14 9.80 2.33
CA ARG A 434 -3.44 9.97 1.66
C ARG A 434 -4.62 9.92 2.63
N GLN A 435 -5.52 10.88 2.47
CA GLN A 435 -6.80 10.95 3.17
C GLN A 435 -7.94 10.99 2.16
N CYS A 436 -8.95 10.14 2.35
CA CYS A 436 -10.18 10.15 1.56
C CYS A 436 -11.45 9.97 2.42
N CYS A 437 -11.36 9.21 3.51
CA CYS A 437 -12.47 8.90 4.42
C CYS A 437 -12.09 8.89 5.91
N ASN A 438 -10.89 9.37 6.23
CA ASN A 438 -10.27 9.16 7.55
C ASN A 438 -10.47 10.38 8.43
N ALA A 439 -10.40 10.19 9.75
CA ALA A 439 -10.33 11.30 10.71
C ALA A 439 -9.21 12.28 10.34
N VAL A 440 -9.41 13.56 10.66
CA VAL A 440 -8.42 14.62 10.45
C VAL A 440 -7.09 14.23 11.11
N PRO A 441 -5.94 14.29 10.41
CA PRO A 441 -4.64 13.81 10.89
C PRO A 441 -3.99 14.69 11.99
N GLY A 442 -4.75 15.57 12.64
CA GLY A 442 -4.26 16.56 13.59
C GLY A 442 -3.37 17.63 12.95
N ASP A 443 -2.51 18.23 13.76
CA ASP A 443 -1.51 19.20 13.32
C ASP A 443 -0.42 18.55 12.46
N ILE A 444 -0.12 19.16 11.31
CA ILE A 444 0.89 18.71 10.36
C ILE A 444 1.94 19.82 10.23
N ILE A 445 3.09 19.65 10.87
CA ILE A 445 4.23 20.55 10.71
C ILE A 445 5.18 19.97 9.64
N SER A 446 5.62 20.82 8.70
CA SER A 446 6.58 20.43 7.67
C SER A 446 8.00 20.22 8.24
N VAL A 447 8.78 19.36 7.57
CA VAL A 447 10.19 19.15 7.92
C VAL A 447 11.07 20.26 7.35
N THR A 448 10.76 20.72 6.13
CA THR A 448 11.39 21.86 5.44
C THR A 448 10.51 23.11 5.56
N ASN A 449 10.87 24.21 4.89
CA ASN A 449 10.02 25.39 4.75
C ASN A 449 8.90 25.24 3.69
N GLN A 450 8.66 24.03 3.17
CA GLN A 450 7.65 23.77 2.14
C GLN A 450 6.78 22.57 2.46
N ILE A 451 5.53 22.62 2.02
CA ILE A 451 4.58 21.51 2.06
C ILE A 451 3.79 21.48 0.75
N TYR A 452 3.63 20.29 0.17
CA TYR A 452 2.87 20.11 -1.06
C TYR A 452 1.51 19.47 -0.76
N ILE A 453 0.46 20.08 -1.29
CA ILE A 453 -0.93 19.62 -1.18
C ILE A 453 -1.36 19.15 -2.57
N ILE A 454 -1.85 17.92 -2.65
CA ILE A 454 -2.22 17.28 -3.92
C ILE A 454 -3.63 16.73 -3.77
N SER A 455 -4.59 17.24 -4.54
CA SER A 455 -5.95 16.71 -4.58
C SER A 455 -6.20 16.04 -5.93
N VAL A 456 -6.42 14.73 -5.92
CA VAL A 456 -6.80 13.96 -7.11
C VAL A 456 -8.18 13.39 -6.86
N ALA A 457 -9.10 13.53 -7.83
CA ALA A 457 -10.40 12.89 -7.80
C ALA A 457 -10.90 12.63 -9.23
N LEU A 458 -11.30 11.39 -9.49
CA LEU A 458 -11.96 11.00 -10.74
C LEU A 458 -13.46 11.33 -10.74
N LYS A 459 -14.08 11.50 -9.57
CA LYS A 459 -15.50 11.86 -9.40
C LYS A 459 -15.73 12.59 -8.08
N ALA A 460 -16.91 13.21 -7.94
CA ALA A 460 -17.34 13.80 -6.68
C ALA A 460 -17.67 12.72 -5.62
N PRO A 461 -17.56 13.04 -4.31
CA PRO A 461 -17.04 14.28 -3.75
C PRO A 461 -15.51 14.41 -3.87
N ALA A 462 -15.01 15.65 -3.93
CA ALA A 462 -13.61 16.01 -4.10
C ALA A 462 -13.26 17.25 -3.26
N ASN A 463 -13.81 17.31 -2.05
CA ASN A 463 -13.86 18.52 -1.25
C ASN A 463 -12.79 18.49 -0.16
N PHE A 464 -12.09 19.60 0.05
CA PHE A 464 -11.35 19.81 1.29
C PHE A 464 -11.39 21.27 1.74
N THR A 465 -11.27 21.46 3.05
CA THR A 465 -10.89 22.73 3.67
C THR A 465 -9.70 22.47 4.58
N LEU A 466 -8.65 23.26 4.45
CA LEU A 466 -7.51 23.26 5.36
C LEU A 466 -7.09 24.69 5.70
N ARG A 467 -6.33 24.86 6.78
CA ARG A 467 -5.67 26.12 7.12
C ARG A 467 -4.17 25.94 7.28
N TYR A 468 -3.41 26.99 7.00
CA TYR A 468 -1.96 26.99 7.11
C TYR A 468 -1.44 28.32 7.66
N ILE A 469 -0.28 28.26 8.30
CA ILE A 469 0.46 29.41 8.84
C ILE A 469 1.96 29.12 8.81
N GLN A 470 2.77 30.17 8.88
CA GLN A 470 4.21 30.06 9.12
C GLN A 470 4.48 29.68 10.58
N ASP A 471 5.29 28.64 10.79
CA ASP A 471 5.82 28.24 12.10
C ASP A 471 7.27 28.73 12.22
N THR A 472 7.50 29.64 13.17
CA THR A 472 8.84 30.06 13.59
C THR A 472 9.05 29.67 15.04
N THR A 473 10.14 28.95 15.31
CA THR A 473 10.43 28.26 16.59
C THR A 473 10.69 29.20 17.79
N SER A 474 10.39 30.49 17.64
CA SER A 474 10.65 31.57 18.59
C SER A 474 9.39 32.22 19.17
N ASN A 475 8.20 31.91 18.66
CA ASN A 475 6.93 32.49 19.13
C ASN A 475 5.82 31.43 19.24
N PRO A 476 4.89 31.55 20.20
CA PRO A 476 3.64 30.79 20.16
C PRO A 476 2.80 31.24 18.95
N LEU A 477 2.24 30.28 18.22
CA LEU A 477 1.38 30.58 17.05
C LEU A 477 0.17 31.42 17.46
N PRO A 478 -0.25 32.42 16.65
CA PRO A 478 -1.46 33.17 16.92
C PRO A 478 -2.67 32.24 16.92
N LYS A 479 -3.60 32.45 17.86
CA LYS A 479 -4.77 31.59 18.04
C LYS A 479 -5.54 31.45 16.72
N ALA A 480 -5.69 30.22 16.25
CA ALA A 480 -6.32 29.95 14.97
C ALA A 480 -7.78 30.42 14.94
N PRO A 481 -8.29 30.91 13.78
CA PRO A 481 -9.69 31.28 13.65
C PRO A 481 -10.61 30.11 14.01
N PRO A 482 -11.74 30.33 14.71
CA PRO A 482 -12.70 29.26 14.96
C PRO A 482 -13.17 28.66 13.63
N ALA A 483 -13.21 27.32 13.55
CA ALA A 483 -13.60 26.63 12.33
C ALA A 483 -15.03 27.04 11.94
N GLN A 484 -15.21 27.56 10.72
CA GLN A 484 -16.52 27.99 10.22
C GLN A 484 -17.40 26.78 9.89
N TRP A 485 -18.08 26.26 10.92
CA TRP A 485 -19.07 25.20 10.78
C TRP A 485 -20.23 25.66 9.89
N LYS A 486 -20.29 25.14 8.66
CA LYS A 486 -21.44 25.27 7.77
C LYS A 486 -22.32 24.03 7.93
N GLY A 487 -23.42 24.17 8.67
CA GLY A 487 -24.21 23.06 9.21
C GLY A 487 -24.92 22.18 8.18
N TYR A 488 -24.19 21.23 7.60
CA TYR A 488 -24.74 20.13 6.78
C TYR A 488 -24.29 18.73 7.26
N GLY A 489 -23.56 18.65 8.36
CA GLY A 489 -23.33 17.43 9.13
C GLY A 489 -24.18 17.44 10.40
N GLY A 490 -24.85 16.32 10.70
CA GLY A 490 -25.51 16.10 12.00
C GLY A 490 -24.50 15.87 13.13
N ILE A 491 -24.97 15.33 14.26
CA ILE A 491 -24.19 15.17 15.50
C ILE A 491 -22.85 14.42 15.32
N THR A 492 -22.73 13.56 14.30
CA THR A 492 -21.46 12.91 13.92
C THR A 492 -20.34 13.88 13.51
N GLY A 493 -20.68 15.06 12.99
CA GLY A 493 -19.72 16.09 12.58
C GLY A 493 -19.12 16.92 13.72
N LEU A 494 -19.48 16.64 14.98
CA LEU A 494 -19.03 17.36 16.18
C LEU A 494 -18.08 16.55 17.07
N ILE A 495 -17.75 15.32 16.67
CA ILE A 495 -16.85 14.38 17.40
C ILE A 495 -15.47 14.29 16.71
N GLY A 496 -15.28 15.00 15.59
CA GLY A 496 -14.07 14.94 14.75
C GLY A 496 -12.98 15.98 15.06
N ALA A 497 -13.13 16.78 16.12
CA ALA A 497 -12.17 17.80 16.53
C ALA A 497 -12.05 17.82 18.07
N GLU A 498 -10.82 17.99 18.56
CA GLU A 498 -10.39 17.70 19.94
C GLU A 498 -10.43 16.18 20.27
N ASN A 499 -9.27 15.59 20.58
CA ASN A 499 -9.14 14.16 20.83
C ASN A 499 -9.95 13.73 22.06
N GLY A 500 -10.70 12.63 21.94
CA GLY A 500 -11.85 12.27 22.78
C GLY A 500 -11.70 12.43 24.30
N ILE A 501 -12.05 13.63 24.79
CA ILE A 501 -12.73 13.88 26.06
C ILE A 501 -13.98 14.71 25.73
N ASP A 502 -15.11 14.39 26.36
CA ASP A 502 -16.38 15.07 26.12
C ASP A 502 -16.42 16.43 26.85
N ASN A 503 -15.98 17.47 26.14
CA ASN A 503 -15.94 18.85 26.61
C ASN A 503 -17.34 19.49 26.81
N THR A 504 -18.43 18.71 26.61
CA THR A 504 -19.77 19.07 27.09
C THR A 504 -19.90 18.84 28.60
N TRP A 505 -19.37 17.73 29.13
CA TRP A 505 -19.42 17.44 30.57
C TRP A 505 -18.60 18.46 31.37
N GLU A 506 -17.39 18.78 30.94
CA GLU A 506 -16.55 19.71 31.71
C GLU A 506 -17.17 21.11 31.78
N ARG A 507 -17.90 21.55 30.75
CA ARG A 507 -18.63 22.83 30.76
C ARG A 507 -19.95 22.80 31.55
N VAL A 508 -20.62 21.65 31.67
CA VAL A 508 -21.78 21.50 32.56
C VAL A 508 -21.31 21.41 34.02
N ILE A 509 -20.27 20.62 34.30
CA ILE A 509 -19.67 20.46 35.62
C ILE A 509 -19.08 21.79 36.09
N LEU A 510 -18.17 22.44 35.36
CA LEU A 510 -17.56 23.70 35.82
C LEU A 510 -18.56 24.89 35.95
N LYS A 511 -19.79 24.76 35.44
CA LYS A 511 -20.83 25.79 35.49
C LYS A 511 -21.92 25.52 36.54
N GLU A 512 -22.28 24.25 36.75
CA GLU A 512 -23.28 23.86 37.75
C GLU A 512 -22.67 23.30 39.04
N LEU A 513 -21.47 22.69 39.04
CA LEU A 513 -20.77 22.26 40.26
C LEU A 513 -20.57 23.42 41.27
N PRO A 514 -20.25 24.67 40.88
CA PRO A 514 -20.23 25.80 41.82
C PRO A 514 -21.60 26.09 42.45
N ARG A 515 -22.70 25.78 41.77
CA ARG A 515 -24.08 25.96 42.27
C ARG A 515 -24.54 24.78 43.12
N THR A 516 -24.18 23.55 42.74
CA THR A 516 -24.48 22.34 43.55
C THR A 516 -23.65 22.31 44.82
N LEU A 517 -22.38 22.73 44.79
CA LEU A 517 -21.55 22.85 46.00
C LEU A 517 -22.04 23.96 46.94
N GLN A 518 -22.77 24.96 46.46
CA GLN A 518 -23.45 25.95 47.32
C GLN A 518 -24.68 25.38 48.06
N THR A 519 -25.27 24.27 47.60
CA THR A 519 -26.36 23.58 48.31
C THR A 519 -25.90 22.38 49.16
N PHE A 520 -24.69 21.84 48.92
CA PHE A 520 -24.02 20.83 49.76
C PHE A 520 -23.53 21.37 51.12
N GLY A 521 -24.36 22.16 51.81
CA GLY A 521 -24.02 22.85 53.06
C GLY A 521 -25.14 22.91 54.09
N ARG A 522 -26.25 22.17 53.93
CA ARG A 522 -27.32 22.07 54.94
C ARG A 522 -27.74 20.62 55.19
N PRO A 523 -27.78 20.14 56.44
CA PRO A 523 -28.14 18.75 56.75
C PRO A 523 -29.67 18.58 56.83
N THR A 524 -30.26 17.78 55.93
CA THR A 524 -31.36 16.80 56.16
C THR A 524 -32.13 16.44 54.87
N SER A 525 -31.69 15.40 54.13
CA SER A 525 -32.55 14.53 53.29
C SER A 525 -31.77 13.31 52.79
N ASN A 526 -32.46 12.24 52.39
CA ASN A 526 -31.82 10.98 51.96
C ASN A 526 -31.34 11.05 50.50
N LEU A 527 -30.08 10.71 50.27
CA LEU A 527 -29.40 10.73 48.95
C LEU A 527 -30.20 10.03 47.81
N PHE A 528 -30.97 9.00 48.12
CA PHE A 528 -31.78 8.26 47.15
C PHE A 528 -32.98 9.03 46.58
N SER A 529 -33.59 9.99 47.31
CA SER A 529 -34.73 10.74 46.78
C SER A 529 -34.30 11.72 45.69
N ASP A 530 -33.13 12.32 45.82
CA ASP A 530 -32.65 13.34 44.90
C ASP A 530 -32.13 12.72 43.58
N ILE A 531 -31.48 11.55 43.66
CA ILE A 531 -31.12 10.76 42.46
C ILE A 531 -32.36 10.34 41.67
N SER A 532 -33.42 9.88 42.35
CA SER A 532 -34.70 9.54 41.71
C SER A 532 -35.33 10.73 40.98
N ARG A 533 -35.26 11.92 41.60
CA ARG A 533 -35.79 13.17 41.03
C ARG A 533 -35.01 13.66 39.82
N ILE A 534 -33.69 13.46 39.79
CA ILE A 534 -32.85 13.73 38.61
C ILE A 534 -33.25 12.81 37.45
N LEU A 535 -33.39 11.51 37.70
CA LEU A 535 -33.75 10.53 36.66
C LEU A 535 -35.13 10.82 36.03
N GLN A 536 -36.11 11.29 36.80
CA GLN A 536 -37.43 11.68 36.27
C GLN A 536 -37.38 12.86 35.29
N ILE A 537 -36.37 13.73 35.36
CA ILE A 537 -36.19 14.86 34.42
C ILE A 537 -35.60 14.38 33.08
N PHE A 538 -34.78 13.32 33.09
CA PHE A 538 -34.11 12.81 31.89
C PHE A 538 -34.96 11.85 31.04
N PHE A 539 -36.00 11.21 31.60
CA PHE A 539 -36.73 10.11 30.95
C PHE A 539 -38.17 10.42 30.50
N ASN A 540 -38.61 11.68 30.52
CA ASN A 540 -39.97 12.05 30.10
C ASN A 540 -39.96 13.22 29.08
N PRO A 541 -40.10 12.95 27.77
CA PRO A 541 -39.98 13.99 26.73
C PRO A 541 -41.26 14.84 26.59
N ARG A 542 -41.05 16.15 26.39
CA ARG A 542 -42.01 17.11 25.82
C ARG A 542 -41.26 18.09 24.94
#